data_AF-A0A6N2TF72-F1
#
_entry.id   AF-A0A6N2TF72-F1
#
_cell.length_a   1.000
_cell.length_b   1.000
_cell.length_c   1.000
_cell.angle_alpha   90.00
_cell.angle_beta   90.00
_cell.angle_gamma   90.00
#
_symmetry.space_group_name_H-M   'P 1'
#
loop_
_entity.id
_entity.type
_entity.pdbx_description
1 polymer ?
#
loop_
_entity_poly.entity_id
_entity_poly.type
_entity_poly.pdbx_seq_one_letter_code
_entity_poly.pdbx_strand_id
1 'polypeptide(L)'
;MRISTAEIKMLIKECVKQGGMYTAPDFKEYIILNSKKDVTRGQISGAVSQLIDTKEIVRVGRGLYAKDMKVTINKKKSIADEVEDTLKIQIYNTMIKVEKELATTISSIDIWKLNGENFEIVTKMRELKDTIEEIKMQCK
;
A
#
# COMPACT_ATOMS: atom_id res chain seq x y z
N MET A 1 22.53 -0.24 -26.48
CA MET A 1 22.95 -1.36 -25.61
C MET A 1 21.74 -2.23 -25.31
N ARG A 2 21.89 -3.56 -25.32
CA ARG A 2 20.79 -4.49 -25.03
C ARG A 2 20.57 -4.56 -23.51
N ILE A 3 19.34 -4.39 -23.05
CA ILE A 3 19.01 -4.50 -21.63
C ILE A 3 19.05 -5.98 -21.20
N SER A 4 19.61 -6.25 -20.02
CA SER A 4 19.68 -7.61 -19.48
C SER A 4 18.41 -7.98 -18.73
N THR A 5 18.10 -9.28 -18.64
CA THR A 5 16.94 -9.77 -17.85
C THR A 5 17.06 -9.42 -16.37
N ALA A 6 18.27 -9.43 -15.80
CA ALA A 6 18.50 -9.02 -14.42
C ALA A 6 18.17 -7.55 -14.20
N GLU A 7 18.58 -6.69 -15.14
CA GLU A 7 18.31 -5.25 -15.12
C GLU A 7 16.80 -4.96 -15.24
N ILE A 8 16.10 -5.64 -16.16
CA ILE A 8 14.62 -5.56 -16.25
C ILE A 8 13.98 -5.91 -14.91
N LYS A 9 14.39 -7.01 -14.27
CA LYS A 9 13.83 -7.43 -12.98
C LYS A 9 14.09 -6.41 -11.87
N MET A 10 15.28 -5.82 -11.81
CA MET A 10 15.56 -4.76 -10.83
C MET A 10 14.65 -3.55 -11.03
N LEU A 11 14.48 -3.10 -12.28
CA LEU A 11 13.63 -1.95 -12.59
C LEU A 11 12.15 -2.21 -12.32
N ILE A 12 11.64 -3.41 -12.62
CA ILE A 12 10.26 -3.78 -12.26
C ILE A 12 10.07 -3.74 -10.75
N LYS A 13 11.04 -4.26 -9.98
CA LYS A 13 10.99 -4.21 -8.51
C LYS A 13 11.02 -2.79 -7.96
N GLU A 14 11.81 -1.91 -8.55
CA GLU A 14 11.81 -0.49 -8.18
C GLU A 14 10.50 0.21 -8.54
N CYS A 15 9.93 -0.11 -9.70
CA CYS A 15 8.63 0.40 -10.12
C CYS A 15 7.55 0.05 -9.10
N VAL A 16 7.43 -1.22 -8.71
CA VAL A 16 6.42 -1.65 -7.72
C VAL A 16 6.72 -1.25 -6.28
N LYS A 17 7.95 -0.80 -5.95
CA LYS A 17 8.31 -0.34 -4.60
C LYS A 17 7.54 0.91 -4.18
N GLN A 18 7.14 1.74 -5.14
CA GLN A 18 6.42 2.99 -4.88
C GLN A 18 4.98 2.76 -4.39
N GLY A 19 4.50 1.50 -4.42
CA GLY A 19 3.15 1.13 -4.06
C GLY A 19 2.16 1.41 -5.18
N GLY A 20 1.18 0.52 -5.37
CA GLY A 20 0.20 0.62 -6.45
C GLY A 20 0.09 -0.64 -7.28
N MET A 21 -0.68 -0.55 -8.35
CA MET A 21 -0.90 -1.62 -9.33
C MET A 21 -0.35 -1.18 -10.68
N TYR A 22 0.37 -2.06 -11.33
CA TYR A 22 1.12 -1.77 -12.54
C TYR A 22 0.79 -2.80 -13.61
N THR A 23 0.81 -2.33 -14.85
CA THR A 23 0.61 -3.13 -16.05
C THR A 23 1.94 -3.32 -16.80
N ALA A 24 1.95 -4.22 -17.78
CA ALA A 24 3.13 -4.40 -18.63
C ALA A 24 3.53 -3.11 -19.40
N PRO A 25 2.59 -2.29 -19.91
CA PRO A 25 2.90 -0.94 -20.40
C PRO A 25 3.61 -0.05 -19.38
N ASP A 26 3.12 0.02 -18.13
CA ASP A 26 3.73 0.86 -17.09
C ASP A 26 5.19 0.45 -16.83
N PHE A 27 5.45 -0.86 -16.77
CA PHE A 27 6.82 -1.37 -16.66
C PHE A 27 7.67 -0.99 -17.87
N LYS A 28 7.12 -1.03 -19.08
CA LYS A 28 7.84 -0.64 -20.29
C LYS A 28 8.26 0.83 -20.22
N GLU A 29 7.33 1.72 -19.87
CA GLU A 29 7.61 3.15 -19.74
C GLU A 29 8.65 3.42 -18.65
N TYR A 30 8.50 2.80 -17.48
CA TYR A 30 9.46 2.94 -16.38
C TYR A 30 10.86 2.46 -16.77
N ILE A 31 10.98 1.32 -17.47
CA ILE A 31 12.26 0.79 -17.92
C ILE A 31 12.90 1.75 -18.92
N ILE A 32 12.16 2.22 -19.93
CA ILE A 32 12.70 3.15 -20.94
C ILE A 32 13.19 4.44 -20.29
N LEU A 33 12.41 4.99 -19.36
CA LEU A 33 12.73 6.22 -18.63
C LEU A 33 14.04 6.08 -17.84
N ASN A 34 14.21 4.97 -17.12
CA ASN A 34 15.30 4.78 -16.16
C ASN A 34 16.56 4.15 -16.76
N SER A 35 16.43 3.31 -17.78
CA SER A 35 17.58 2.62 -18.41
C SER A 35 17.99 3.21 -19.75
N LYS A 36 17.16 4.06 -20.38
CA LYS A 36 17.36 4.58 -21.76
C LYS A 36 17.59 3.47 -22.78
N LYS A 37 17.03 2.28 -22.53
CA LYS A 37 17.16 1.08 -23.38
C LYS A 37 15.76 0.60 -23.74
N ASP A 38 15.60 0.10 -24.95
CA ASP A 38 14.34 -0.49 -25.37
C ASP A 38 14.17 -1.90 -24.80
N VAL A 39 12.92 -2.29 -24.59
CA VAL A 39 12.54 -3.58 -24.02
C VAL A 39 11.30 -4.13 -24.72
N THR A 40 11.32 -5.42 -25.04
CA THR A 40 10.22 -6.08 -25.72
C THR A 40 9.15 -6.58 -24.74
N ARG A 41 7.91 -6.71 -25.21
CA ARG A 41 6.81 -7.30 -24.42
C ARG A 41 7.16 -8.70 -23.92
N GLY A 42 7.86 -9.51 -24.73
CA GLY A 42 8.28 -10.86 -24.34
C GLY A 42 9.28 -10.87 -23.18
N GLN A 43 10.24 -9.93 -23.18
CA GLN A 43 11.21 -9.80 -22.08
C GLN A 43 10.54 -9.33 -20.78
N ILE A 44 9.59 -8.39 -20.86
CA ILE A 44 8.81 -7.96 -19.68
C ILE A 44 7.99 -9.14 -19.16
N SER A 45 7.28 -9.86 -20.03
CA SER A 45 6.46 -11.02 -19.65
C SER A 45 7.30 -12.10 -18.96
N GLY A 46 8.47 -12.41 -19.51
CA GLY A 46 9.40 -13.38 -18.91
C GLY A 46 9.93 -12.93 -17.55
N ALA A 47 10.30 -11.66 -17.42
CA ALA A 47 10.78 -11.10 -16.14
C ALA A 47 9.67 -11.07 -15.09
N VAL A 48 8.45 -10.65 -15.44
CA VAL A 48 7.28 -10.64 -14.56
C VAL A 48 6.94 -12.05 -14.10
N SER A 49 6.93 -13.04 -15.00
CA SER A 49 6.64 -14.44 -14.64
C SER A 49 7.65 -14.96 -13.62
N GLN A 50 8.94 -14.72 -13.85
CA GLN A 50 9.99 -15.11 -12.89
C GLN A 50 9.82 -14.41 -11.54
N LEU A 51 9.46 -13.12 -11.52
CA LEU A 51 9.24 -12.37 -10.28
C LEU A 51 7.99 -12.83 -9.51
N ILE A 52 6.97 -13.34 -10.22
CA ILE A 52 5.80 -13.97 -9.60
C ILE A 52 6.19 -15.33 -9.01
N ASP A 53 6.96 -16.13 -9.75
CA ASP A 53 7.44 -17.43 -9.30
C ASP A 53 8.32 -17.31 -8.04
N THR A 54 9.16 -16.27 -7.97
CA THR A 54 9.97 -15.95 -6.78
C THR A 54 9.19 -15.21 -5.69
N LYS A 55 7.90 -14.94 -5.91
CA LYS A 55 7.02 -14.16 -5.01
C LYS A 55 7.54 -12.76 -4.71
N GLU A 56 8.38 -12.17 -5.56
CA GLU A 56 8.82 -10.78 -5.39
C GLU A 56 7.71 -9.78 -5.78
N ILE A 57 6.80 -10.21 -6.67
CA ILE A 57 5.58 -9.49 -7.06
C ILE A 57 4.41 -10.47 -7.14
N VAL A 58 3.18 -9.95 -7.08
CA VAL A 58 1.95 -10.73 -7.19
C VAL A 58 1.07 -10.23 -8.34
N ARG A 59 0.34 -11.15 -8.95
CA ARG A 59 -0.71 -10.82 -9.92
C ARG A 59 -2.02 -10.57 -9.17
N VAL A 60 -2.52 -9.34 -9.24
CA VAL A 60 -3.75 -8.91 -8.55
C VAL A 60 -4.97 -8.83 -9.48
N GLY A 61 -4.75 -8.98 -10.79
CA GLY A 61 -5.81 -8.97 -11.79
C GLY A 61 -5.33 -9.39 -13.18
N ARG A 62 -6.21 -9.29 -14.18
CA ARG A 62 -5.85 -9.58 -15.57
C ARG A 62 -4.85 -8.54 -16.09
N GLY A 63 -3.55 -8.87 -16.02
CA GLY A 63 -2.48 -7.99 -16.48
C GLY A 63 -2.07 -6.90 -15.48
N LEU A 64 -2.52 -7.02 -14.22
CA LEU A 64 -2.19 -6.12 -13.12
C LEU A 64 -1.28 -6.82 -12.12
N TYR A 65 -0.21 -6.13 -11.73
CA TYR A 65 0.85 -6.63 -10.86
C TYR A 65 1.13 -5.63 -9.75
N ALA A 66 1.43 -6.14 -8.56
CA ALA A 66 1.78 -5.32 -7.40
C ALA A 66 2.94 -5.96 -6.64
N LYS A 67 3.58 -5.20 -5.76
CA LYS A 67 4.60 -5.74 -4.85
C LYS A 67 3.97 -6.80 -3.94
N ASP A 68 4.58 -7.97 -3.83
CA ASP A 68 4.13 -8.96 -2.87
C ASP A 68 4.48 -8.49 -1.45
N MET A 69 3.45 -8.15 -0.66
CA MET A 69 3.62 -7.79 0.75
C MET A 69 3.79 -9.02 1.64
N LYS A 70 3.60 -10.25 1.12
CA LYS A 70 3.70 -11.51 1.86
C LYS A 70 5.14 -12.04 2.00
N VAL A 71 6.15 -11.45 1.34
CA VAL A 71 7.55 -11.94 1.38
C VAL A 71 8.18 -11.89 2.78
N THR A 72 7.57 -11.20 3.74
CA THR A 72 8.06 -11.19 5.14
C THR A 72 7.45 -12.29 6.01
N ILE A 73 6.42 -13.05 5.58
CA ILE A 73 5.69 -13.94 6.51
C ILE A 73 5.41 -15.31 5.89
N ASN A 74 6.34 -16.23 6.12
CA ASN A 74 6.09 -17.67 6.03
C ASN A 74 5.00 -18.08 7.04
N LYS A 75 3.79 -18.43 6.56
CA LYS A 75 3.07 -19.70 6.88
C LYS A 75 1.63 -19.63 6.38
N LYS A 76 1.20 -20.74 5.77
CA LYS A 76 -0.18 -21.08 5.37
C LYS A 76 -1.21 -20.68 6.43
N LYS A 77 -2.21 -19.88 6.05
CA LYS A 77 -3.55 -19.89 6.65
C LYS A 77 -4.60 -19.71 5.55
N SER A 78 -5.81 -20.21 5.78
CA SER A 78 -6.93 -20.29 4.85
C SER A 78 -7.26 -18.95 4.19
N ILE A 79 -7.47 -18.94 2.87
CA ILE A 79 -7.69 -17.75 2.03
C ILE A 79 -8.89 -16.88 2.49
N ALA A 80 -9.91 -17.47 3.13
CA ALA A 80 -11.06 -16.74 3.65
C ALA A 80 -10.74 -15.96 4.93
N ASP A 81 -10.03 -16.59 5.89
CA ASP A 81 -9.51 -15.91 7.09
C ASP A 81 -8.45 -14.87 6.72
N GLU A 82 -7.63 -15.12 5.69
CA GLU A 82 -6.61 -14.18 5.25
C GLU A 82 -7.20 -12.89 4.65
N VAL A 83 -8.34 -12.93 3.94
CA VAL A 83 -8.96 -11.71 3.38
C VAL A 83 -9.60 -10.87 4.49
N GLU A 84 -10.25 -11.51 5.46
CA GLU A 84 -10.83 -10.83 6.62
C GLU A 84 -9.74 -10.28 7.55
N ASP A 85 -8.68 -11.04 7.81
CA ASP A 85 -7.51 -10.60 8.57
C ASP A 85 -6.76 -9.47 7.84
N THR A 86 -6.61 -9.55 6.51
CA THR A 86 -5.97 -8.47 5.73
C THR A 86 -6.81 -7.19 5.75
N LEU A 87 -8.15 -7.31 5.65
CA LEU A 87 -9.07 -6.19 5.77
C LEU A 87 -9.00 -5.56 7.17
N LYS A 88 -9.13 -6.37 8.23
CA LYS A 88 -9.05 -5.91 9.63
C LYS A 88 -7.70 -5.26 9.94
N ILE A 89 -6.59 -5.83 9.46
CA ILE A 89 -5.24 -5.26 9.62
C ILE A 89 -5.11 -3.92 8.87
N GLN A 90 -5.63 -3.81 7.65
CA GLN A 90 -5.59 -2.55 6.88
C GLN A 90 -6.44 -1.47 7.54
N ILE A 91 -7.64 -1.82 8.00
CA ILE A 91 -8.53 -0.91 8.74
C ILE A 91 -7.85 -0.48 10.03
N TYR A 92 -7.35 -1.41 10.83
CA TYR A 92 -6.67 -1.13 12.10
C TYR A 92 -5.46 -0.19 11.92
N ASN A 93 -4.60 -0.46 10.94
CA ASN A 93 -3.44 0.40 10.65
C ASN A 93 -3.84 1.79 10.18
N THR A 94 -4.92 1.89 9.40
CA THR A 94 -5.46 3.18 8.94
C THR A 94 -6.03 3.96 10.12
N MET A 95 -6.82 3.31 10.98
CA MET A 95 -7.38 3.91 12.18
C MET A 95 -6.30 4.41 13.15
N ILE A 96 -5.19 3.69 13.31
CA ILE A 96 -4.03 4.16 14.11
C ILE A 96 -3.44 5.45 13.54
N LYS A 97 -3.32 5.56 12.21
CA LYS A 97 -2.80 6.78 11.58
C LYS A 97 -3.73 7.96 11.79
N VAL A 98 -5.02 7.77 11.52
CA VAL A 98 -6.05 8.81 11.70
C VAL A 98 -6.10 9.26 13.16
N GLU A 99 -6.06 8.34 14.13
CA GLU A 99 -6.05 8.66 15.56
C GLU A 99 -4.82 9.49 15.95
N LYS A 100 -3.62 9.13 15.47
CA LYS A 100 -2.40 9.88 15.76
C LYS A 100 -2.44 11.30 15.20
N GLU A 101 -2.90 11.46 13.97
CA GLU A 101 -3.06 12.77 13.34
C GLU A 101 -4.11 13.60 14.10
N LEU A 102 -5.28 13.02 14.37
CA LEU A 102 -6.37 13.67 15.10
C LEU A 102 -5.95 14.09 16.51
N ALA A 103 -5.26 13.22 17.26
CA ALA A 103 -4.75 13.54 18.60
C ALA A 103 -3.72 14.67 18.57
N THR A 104 -2.86 14.69 17.55
CA THR A 104 -1.87 15.77 17.37
C THR A 104 -2.57 17.10 17.08
N THR A 105 -3.55 17.10 16.18
CA THR A 105 -4.34 18.29 15.85
C THR A 105 -5.11 18.81 17.06
N ILE A 106 -5.85 17.96 17.77
CA ILE A 106 -6.60 18.37 18.97
C ILE A 106 -5.66 18.90 20.06
N SER A 107 -4.51 18.26 20.27
CA SER A 107 -3.54 18.69 21.30
C SER A 107 -2.88 20.03 20.96
N SER A 108 -2.79 20.38 19.67
CA SER A 108 -2.25 21.67 19.22
C SER A 108 -3.24 22.83 19.33
N ILE A 109 -4.52 22.55 19.60
CA ILE A 109 -5.57 23.57 19.70
C ILE A 109 -5.55 24.22 21.09
N ASP A 110 -5.42 25.55 21.10
CA ASP A 110 -5.59 26.36 22.32
C ASP A 110 -7.09 26.53 22.63
N ILE A 111 -7.59 25.67 23.52
CA ILE A 111 -9.02 25.57 23.88
C ILE A 111 -9.57 26.91 24.40
N TRP A 112 -8.73 27.71 25.05
CA TRP A 112 -9.13 28.99 25.66
C TRP A 112 -9.41 30.10 24.63
N LYS A 113 -9.01 29.89 23.37
CA LYS A 113 -9.21 30.85 22.28
C LYS A 113 -10.34 30.45 21.32
N LEU A 114 -11.05 29.37 21.59
CA LEU A 114 -12.13 28.89 20.73
C LEU A 114 -13.43 29.66 20.99
N ASN A 115 -14.15 29.98 19.92
CA ASN A 115 -15.53 30.44 20.00
C ASN A 115 -16.47 29.21 20.17
N GLY A 116 -17.76 29.45 20.43
CA GLY A 116 -18.75 28.39 20.68
C GLY A 116 -18.84 27.35 19.55
N GLU A 117 -18.85 27.79 18.30
CA GLU A 117 -18.90 26.89 17.13
C GLU A 117 -17.64 26.02 17.02
N ASN A 118 -16.45 26.61 17.21
CA ASN A 118 -15.19 25.88 17.15
C ASN A 118 -15.03 24.91 18.33
N PHE A 119 -15.61 25.23 19.49
CA PHE A 119 -15.63 24.32 20.64
C PHE A 119 -16.49 23.08 20.37
N GLU A 120 -17.65 23.26 19.72
CA GLU A 120 -18.50 22.14 19.31
C GLU A 120 -17.79 21.23 18.29
N ILE A 121 -17.04 21.81 17.36
CA ILE A 121 -16.20 21.07 16.41
C ILE A 121 -15.14 20.23 17.14
N VAL A 122 -14.44 20.80 18.12
CA VAL A 122 -13.45 20.06 18.92
C VAL A 122 -14.10 18.93 19.72
N THR A 123 -15.31 19.14 20.22
CA THR A 123 -16.07 18.10 20.94
C THR A 123 -16.43 16.94 20.01
N LYS A 124 -16.96 17.21 18.82
CA LYS A 124 -17.22 16.20 17.79
C LYS A 124 -15.96 15.45 17.34
N MET A 125 -14.81 16.14 17.28
CA MET A 125 -13.53 15.49 16.99
C MET A 125 -13.08 14.54 18.11
N ARG A 126 -13.40 14.82 19.38
CA ARG A 126 -13.14 13.90 20.49
C ARG A 126 -14.06 12.69 20.44
N GLU A 127 -15.34 12.88 20.17
CA GLU A 127 -16.29 11.77 19.99
C GLU A 127 -15.89 10.86 18.82
N LEU A 128 -15.42 11.45 17.71
CA LEU A 128 -14.88 10.69 16.58
C LEU A 128 -13.69 9.80 16.99
N LYS A 129 -12.83 10.29 17.89
CA LYS A 129 -11.70 9.50 18.42
C LYS A 129 -12.21 8.26 19.16
N ASP A 130 -13.27 8.38 19.95
CA ASP A 130 -13.86 7.26 20.70
C ASP A 130 -14.46 6.22 19.72
N THR A 131 -15.16 6.67 18.67
CA THR A 131 -15.67 5.79 17.60
C THR A 131 -14.55 5.06 16.86
N ILE A 132 -13.43 5.74 16.60
CA ILE A 132 -12.23 5.12 15.99
C ILE A 132 -11.68 4.02 16.93
N GLU A 133 -11.72 4.24 18.24
CA GLU A 133 -11.29 3.25 19.22
C GLU A 133 -12.19 2.00 19.25
N GLU A 134 -13.50 2.18 19.14
CA GLU A 134 -14.45 1.07 19.00
C GLU A 134 -14.21 0.24 17.74
N ILE A 135 -13.98 0.90 16.59
CA ILE A 135 -13.67 0.20 15.32
C ILE A 135 -12.36 -0.58 15.45
N LYS A 136 -11.32 -0.01 16.08
CA LYS A 136 -10.06 -0.72 16.35
C LYS A 136 -10.28 -1.98 17.19
N MET A 137 -11.17 -1.94 18.20
CA MET A 137 -11.47 -3.10 19.04
C MET A 137 -12.16 -4.23 18.26
N GLN A 138 -13.01 -3.89 17.28
CA GLN A 138 -13.67 -4.87 16.40
C GLN A 138 -12.72 -5.46 15.34
N CYS A 139 -11.63 -4.75 15.04
CA CYS A 139 -10.59 -5.20 14.10
C CYS A 139 -9.44 -5.97 14.77
N LYS A 140 -9.49 -6.16 16.09
CA LYS A 140 -8.46 -6.84 16.88
C LYS A 140 -8.76 -8.34 17.02
#